data_AF-A0A7T8HLR4-F1
#
_entry.id   AF-A0A7T8HLR4-F1
#
_cell.length_a   1.000
_cell.length_b   1.000
_cell.length_c   1.000
_cell.angle_alpha   90.00
_cell.angle_beta   90.00
_cell.angle_gamma   90.00
#
_symmetry.space_group_name_H-M   'P 1'
#
loop_
_entity.id
_entity.type
_entity.pdbx_description
1 polymer ?
#
loop_
_entity_poly.entity_id
_entity_poly.type
_entity_poly.pdbx_seq_one_letter_code
_entity_poly.pdbx_strand_id
1 'polypeptide(L)'
;MDEDAVHRCPDCSKGFGVARRKHHCRLCGSVLCHDCSHSITFQLAQRLLNPATLSEYNLPDEEQKNGSRESLFSSSPEKKNNTQAFRACKYCADILHKRDSHVQGSAEEPPLIVQYYEHLKDLMKEAEGMSELYTNMHRLQDAKFIRLKIMKSAESIDAVSKQILHYDNEKSPLQENVRSLALMFIKENLVCLEDVPSEADFTQLKQRRLEETSKR
;
A
#
# COMPACT_ATOMS: atom_id res chain seq x y z
N MET A 1 12.16 -26.66 -22.78
CA MET A 1 11.97 -28.13 -22.67
C MET A 1 11.91 -28.66 -24.09
N ASP A 2 12.58 -29.78 -24.37
CA ASP A 2 12.48 -30.44 -25.67
C ASP A 2 11.06 -30.97 -25.86
N GLU A 3 10.35 -30.43 -26.85
CA GLU A 3 8.94 -30.77 -27.13
C GLU A 3 8.77 -32.28 -27.34
N ASP A 4 9.75 -32.93 -27.95
CA ASP A 4 9.73 -34.34 -28.32
C ASP A 4 9.70 -35.28 -27.12
N ALA A 5 10.20 -34.85 -25.96
CA ALA A 5 10.19 -35.64 -24.73
C ALA A 5 8.81 -35.69 -24.04
N VAL A 6 7.88 -34.80 -24.41
CA VAL A 6 6.56 -34.69 -23.77
C VAL A 6 5.50 -35.47 -24.56
N HIS A 7 5.17 -36.69 -24.11
CA HIS A 7 4.17 -37.54 -24.78
C HIS A 7 2.73 -37.36 -24.27
N ARG A 8 2.53 -36.70 -23.12
CA ARG A 8 1.22 -36.49 -22.48
C ARG A 8 1.08 -35.06 -22.00
N CYS A 9 -0.14 -34.53 -22.00
CA CYS A 9 -0.43 -33.21 -21.46
C CYS A 9 -0.17 -33.20 -19.95
N PRO A 10 0.69 -32.31 -19.41
CA PRO A 10 0.97 -32.23 -17.97
C PRO A 10 -0.27 -31.93 -17.11
N ASP A 11 -1.23 -31.18 -17.67
CA ASP A 11 -2.44 -30.77 -16.93
C ASP A 11 -3.53 -31.86 -16.84
N CYS A 12 -3.69 -32.73 -17.86
CA CYS A 12 -4.78 -33.72 -17.89
C CYS A 12 -4.33 -35.15 -18.17
N SER A 13 -3.02 -35.40 -18.31
CA SER A 13 -2.40 -36.72 -18.55
C SER A 13 -2.82 -37.44 -19.85
N LYS A 14 -3.62 -36.81 -20.71
CA LYS A 14 -4.02 -37.34 -22.01
C LYS A 14 -2.83 -37.32 -22.98
N GLY A 15 -2.65 -38.42 -23.73
CA GLY A 15 -1.58 -38.56 -24.72
C GLY A 15 -1.74 -37.63 -25.91
N PHE A 16 -0.62 -37.08 -26.39
CA PHE A 16 -0.59 -36.35 -27.64
C PHE A 16 -0.62 -37.31 -28.85
N GLY A 17 -1.17 -36.84 -29.97
CA GLY A 17 -1.30 -37.62 -31.20
C GLY A 17 -1.87 -36.76 -32.32
N VAL A 18 -2.33 -37.38 -33.41
CA VAL A 18 -2.83 -36.65 -34.60
C VAL A 18 -3.99 -35.70 -34.26
N ALA A 19 -4.95 -36.18 -33.45
CA ALA A 19 -6.12 -35.41 -33.03
C ALA A 19 -5.85 -34.46 -31.84
N ARG A 20 -4.81 -34.72 -31.03
CA ARG A 20 -4.44 -33.90 -29.85
C ARG A 20 -3.02 -33.41 -30.02
N ARG A 21 -2.88 -32.22 -30.61
CA ARG A 21 -1.58 -31.58 -30.86
C ARG A 21 -1.02 -30.91 -29.62
N LYS A 22 0.29 -30.71 -29.61
CA LYS A 22 1.02 -29.95 -28.58
C LYS A 22 0.84 -28.45 -28.82
N HIS A 23 0.70 -27.70 -27.74
CA HIS A 23 0.66 -26.24 -27.73
C HIS A 23 1.52 -25.70 -26.61
N HIS A 24 2.03 -24.49 -26.77
CA HIS A 24 2.85 -23.83 -25.74
C HIS A 24 2.09 -22.73 -25.04
N CYS A 25 2.28 -22.64 -23.73
CA CYS A 25 1.95 -21.46 -22.97
C CYS A 25 2.87 -20.33 -23.39
N ARG A 26 2.32 -19.18 -23.79
CA ARG A 26 3.13 -18.02 -24.21
C ARG A 26 3.80 -17.31 -23.03
N LEU A 27 3.40 -17.63 -21.78
CA LEU A 27 3.92 -17.02 -20.56
C LEU A 27 5.09 -17.81 -19.94
N CYS A 28 4.99 -19.14 -19.86
CA CYS A 28 6.01 -19.98 -19.23
C CYS A 28 6.63 -21.03 -20.16
N GLY A 29 6.13 -21.18 -21.38
CA GLY A 29 6.64 -22.15 -22.35
C GLY A 29 6.25 -23.61 -22.08
N SER A 30 5.42 -23.91 -21.08
CA SER A 30 4.96 -25.28 -20.83
C SER A 30 4.16 -25.84 -22.01
N VAL A 31 4.30 -27.14 -22.26
CA VAL A 31 3.53 -27.89 -23.27
C VAL A 31 2.16 -28.25 -22.69
N LEU A 32 1.09 -28.07 -23.45
CA LEU A 32 -0.28 -28.43 -23.08
C LEU A 32 -1.13 -28.81 -24.31
N CYS A 33 -2.32 -29.35 -24.09
CA CYS A 33 -3.30 -29.62 -25.15
C CYS A 33 -4.31 -28.48 -25.30
N HIS A 34 -5.12 -28.52 -26.37
CA HIS A 34 -6.13 -27.48 -26.63
C HIS A 34 -7.12 -27.33 -25.47
N ASP A 35 -7.64 -28.44 -24.94
CA ASP A 35 -8.61 -28.45 -23.84
C ASP A 35 -8.06 -27.88 -22.52
N CYS A 36 -6.73 -27.91 -22.33
CA CYS A 36 -6.06 -27.35 -21.16
C CYS A 36 -5.57 -25.91 -21.40
N SER A 37 -5.80 -25.38 -22.60
CA SER A 37 -5.33 -24.06 -22.98
C SER A 37 -6.38 -22.99 -22.69
N HIS A 38 -5.91 -21.87 -22.16
CA HIS A 38 -6.73 -20.72 -21.82
C HIS A 38 -6.38 -19.57 -22.75
N SER A 39 -7.39 -18.80 -23.16
CA SER A 39 -7.20 -17.61 -23.99
C SER A 39 -7.23 -16.37 -23.10
N ILE A 40 -6.10 -15.67 -23.02
CA ILE A 40 -5.94 -14.45 -22.23
C ILE A 40 -6.08 -13.26 -23.16
N THR A 41 -7.08 -12.42 -22.91
CA THR A 41 -7.33 -11.23 -23.73
C THR A 41 -6.23 -10.19 -23.49
N PHE A 42 -5.91 -9.42 -24.54
CA PHE A 42 -4.98 -8.30 -24.39
C PHE A 42 -5.56 -7.22 -23.46
N GLN A 43 -6.88 -7.09 -23.34
CA GLN A 43 -7.52 -6.22 -22.35
C GLN A 43 -7.16 -6.61 -20.90
N LEU A 44 -7.23 -7.92 -20.57
CA LEU A 44 -6.78 -8.42 -19.27
C LEU A 44 -5.29 -8.13 -19.06
N ALA A 45 -4.45 -8.40 -20.07
CA ALA A 45 -3.02 -8.09 -19.99
C ALA A 45 -2.74 -6.60 -19.78
N GLN A 46 -3.45 -5.71 -20.49
CA GLN A 46 -3.30 -4.26 -20.36
C GLN A 46 -3.65 -3.77 -18.95
N ARG A 47 -4.70 -4.31 -18.33
CA ARG A 47 -5.10 -3.95 -16.96
C ARG A 47 -4.05 -4.37 -15.92
N LEU A 48 -3.37 -5.49 -16.15
CA LEU A 48 -2.28 -5.95 -15.29
C LEU A 48 -0.95 -5.22 -15.52
N LEU A 49 -0.78 -4.54 -16.65
CA LEU A 49 0.45 -3.83 -17.03
C LEU A 49 0.38 -2.32 -16.84
N ASN A 50 -0.79 -1.75 -16.53
CA ASN A 50 -0.94 -0.30 -16.42
C ASN A 50 -0.39 0.21 -15.07
N PRO A 51 0.67 1.04 -15.06
CA PRO A 51 1.14 1.67 -13.81
C PRO A 51 0.09 2.60 -13.18
N ALA A 52 -0.89 3.11 -13.94
CA ALA A 52 -1.97 3.95 -13.38
C ALA A 52 -2.99 3.18 -12.53
N THR A 53 -3.01 1.84 -12.58
CA THR A 53 -3.72 1.00 -11.59
C THR A 53 -2.85 0.68 -10.36
N LEU A 54 -1.57 1.11 -10.35
CA LEU A 54 -0.63 0.97 -9.23
C LEU A 54 -0.20 2.34 -8.63
N SER A 55 -0.64 3.46 -9.22
CA SER A 55 -0.39 4.80 -8.68
C SER A 55 -1.67 5.62 -8.66
N GLU A 56 -2.04 6.09 -7.46
CA GLU A 56 -3.08 7.09 -7.18
C GLU A 56 -2.77 8.48 -7.77
N TYR A 57 -2.21 8.57 -8.97
CA TYR A 57 -2.12 9.84 -9.69
C TYR A 57 -3.25 9.93 -10.72
N ASN A 58 -4.49 10.01 -10.21
CA ASN A 58 -5.57 10.65 -10.93
C ASN A 58 -5.25 12.15 -11.01
N LEU A 59 -4.74 12.61 -12.16
CA LEU A 59 -4.92 14.00 -12.54
C LEU A 59 -6.39 14.18 -12.95
N PRO A 60 -7.03 15.28 -12.53
CA PRO A 60 -8.43 15.53 -12.84
C PRO A 60 -8.64 15.66 -14.35
N ASP A 61 -9.79 15.14 -14.76
CA ASP A 61 -10.38 15.07 -16.09
C ASP A 61 -10.40 16.46 -16.75
N GLU A 62 -9.46 16.77 -17.64
CA GLU A 62 -9.58 17.89 -18.58
C GLU A 62 -8.90 17.49 -19.91
N GLU A 63 -9.77 17.13 -20.85
CA GLU A 63 -9.69 17.34 -22.29
C GLU A 63 -8.35 17.15 -23.05
N GLN A 64 -8.43 16.20 -24.00
CA GLN A 64 -7.91 16.31 -25.37
C GLN A 64 -6.40 16.25 -25.62
N LYS A 65 -5.94 15.16 -26.25
CA LYS A 65 -5.57 15.09 -27.69
C LYS A 65 -4.58 13.96 -27.95
N ASN A 66 -4.84 13.20 -29.00
CA ASN A 66 -3.88 12.51 -29.87
C ASN A 66 -2.42 12.46 -29.36
N GLY A 67 -2.14 11.53 -28.46
CA GLY A 67 -0.79 11.08 -28.18
C GLY A 67 -0.67 9.64 -28.66
N SER A 68 -0.11 9.44 -29.85
CA SER A 68 0.20 8.12 -30.39
C SER A 68 0.97 7.27 -29.37
N ARG A 69 0.29 6.35 -28.71
CA ARG A 69 0.91 5.24 -27.99
C ARG A 69 1.16 4.13 -29.01
N GLU A 70 2.07 4.41 -29.94
CA GLU A 70 2.70 3.39 -30.78
C GLU A 70 3.45 2.44 -29.84
N SER A 71 2.74 1.40 -29.42
CA SER A 71 3.32 0.22 -28.80
C SER A 71 4.05 -0.55 -29.90
N LEU A 72 5.22 -1.11 -29.56
CA LEU A 72 6.20 -1.76 -30.42
C LEU A 72 5.73 -3.06 -31.13
N PHE A 73 4.47 -3.13 -31.56
CA PHE A 73 3.90 -4.26 -32.28
C PHE A 73 3.19 -3.78 -33.55
N SER A 74 3.98 -3.47 -34.59
CA SER A 74 3.50 -3.48 -35.98
C SER A 74 3.77 -4.88 -36.56
N SER A 75 2.83 -5.61 -37.14
CA SER A 75 2.13 -5.22 -38.37
C SER A 75 0.99 -6.20 -38.72
N SER A 76 -0.21 -5.67 -38.99
CA SER A 76 -1.05 -5.96 -40.17
C SER A 76 -2.41 -5.25 -40.06
N PRO A 77 -2.87 -4.55 -41.11
CA PRO A 77 -4.14 -3.83 -41.08
C PRO A 77 -5.25 -4.71 -41.63
N GLU A 78 -5.92 -5.50 -40.79
CA GLU A 78 -7.21 -6.07 -41.16
C GLU A 78 -8.25 -5.81 -40.09
N LYS A 79 -9.18 -4.91 -40.42
CA LYS A 79 -10.44 -4.69 -39.73
C LYS A 79 -11.24 -6.01 -39.66
N LYS A 80 -11.12 -6.73 -38.56
CA LYS A 80 -12.16 -7.60 -38.00
C LYS A 80 -12.08 -7.49 -36.50
N ASN A 81 -13.22 -7.60 -35.84
CA ASN A 81 -13.44 -7.49 -34.40
C ASN A 81 -12.71 -8.61 -33.65
N ASN A 82 -11.39 -8.63 -33.71
CA ASN A 82 -10.55 -9.67 -33.18
C ASN A 82 -10.17 -9.24 -31.77
N THR A 83 -10.84 -9.81 -30.77
CA THR A 83 -10.37 -9.75 -29.39
C THR A 83 -8.98 -10.37 -29.37
N GLN A 84 -7.95 -9.55 -29.53
CA GLN A 84 -6.57 -9.99 -29.53
C GLN A 84 -6.36 -10.76 -28.21
N ALA A 85 -5.92 -12.02 -28.31
CA ALA A 85 -5.75 -12.89 -27.17
C ALA A 85 -4.55 -13.83 -27.40
N PHE A 86 -3.92 -14.29 -26.33
CA PHE A 86 -2.80 -15.23 -26.39
C PHE A 86 -3.06 -16.46 -25.52
N ARG A 87 -2.36 -17.56 -25.84
CA ARG A 87 -2.54 -18.85 -25.18
C ARG A 87 -1.73 -18.93 -23.87
N ALA A 88 -2.38 -19.32 -22.79
CA ALA A 88 -1.76 -19.64 -21.51
C ALA A 88 -2.12 -21.07 -21.05
N CYS A 89 -1.25 -21.67 -20.22
CA CYS A 89 -1.62 -22.85 -19.45
C CYS A 89 -2.55 -22.46 -18.29
N LYS A 90 -3.22 -23.44 -17.70
CA LYS A 90 -4.13 -23.23 -16.56
C LYS A 90 -3.46 -22.47 -15.43
N TYR A 91 -2.27 -22.90 -15.01
CA TYR A 91 -1.53 -22.27 -13.91
C TYR A 91 -1.26 -20.78 -14.16
N CYS A 92 -0.75 -20.43 -15.34
CA CYS A 92 -0.49 -19.03 -15.67
C CYS A 92 -1.78 -18.22 -15.81
N ALA A 93 -2.85 -18.81 -16.37
CA ALA A 93 -4.15 -18.15 -16.43
C ALA A 93 -4.70 -17.85 -15.03
N ASP A 94 -4.64 -18.82 -14.12
CA ASP A 94 -5.09 -18.66 -12.73
C ASP A 94 -4.32 -17.54 -12.00
N ILE A 95 -2.99 -17.46 -12.20
CA ILE A 95 -2.19 -16.36 -11.64
C ILE A 95 -2.65 -15.00 -12.19
N LEU A 96 -2.86 -14.90 -13.50
CA LEU A 96 -3.31 -13.64 -14.10
C LEU A 96 -4.70 -13.24 -13.60
N HIS A 97 -5.65 -14.16 -13.55
CA HIS A 97 -6.99 -13.88 -13.03
C HIS A 97 -7.00 -13.52 -11.55
N LYS A 98 -6.16 -14.17 -10.73
CA LYS A 98 -5.99 -13.75 -9.33
C LYS A 98 -5.43 -12.35 -9.24
N ARG A 99 -4.36 -12.02 -9.96
CA ARG A 99 -3.84 -10.64 -9.97
C ARG A 99 -4.90 -9.65 -10.44
N ASP A 100 -5.71 -10.06 -11.41
CA ASP A 100 -6.76 -9.24 -11.96
C ASP A 100 -7.87 -8.94 -10.95
N SER A 101 -8.28 -9.94 -10.16
CA SER A 101 -9.24 -9.74 -9.08
C SER A 101 -8.68 -8.80 -8.01
N HIS A 102 -7.38 -8.86 -7.70
CA HIS A 102 -6.75 -7.91 -6.77
C HIS A 102 -6.71 -6.48 -7.36
N VAL A 103 -6.44 -6.34 -8.67
CA VAL A 103 -6.39 -5.02 -9.34
C VAL A 103 -7.78 -4.42 -9.53
N GLN A 104 -8.78 -5.23 -9.89
CA GLN A 104 -10.17 -4.78 -10.00
C GLN A 104 -10.83 -4.60 -8.62
N GLY A 105 -10.33 -5.29 -7.60
CA GLY A 105 -10.77 -5.32 -6.21
C GLY A 105 -10.60 -4.03 -5.43
N SER A 106 -10.70 -2.87 -6.08
CA SER A 106 -11.05 -1.58 -5.45
C SER A 106 -12.39 -1.59 -4.69
N ALA A 107 -13.04 -2.75 -4.54
CA ALA A 107 -14.22 -2.99 -3.71
C ALA A 107 -14.02 -4.06 -2.61
N GLU A 108 -12.85 -4.73 -2.55
CA GLU A 108 -12.49 -5.56 -1.40
C GLU A 108 -11.66 -4.70 -0.44
N GLU A 109 -12.02 -4.70 0.84
CA GLU A 109 -11.31 -3.90 1.85
C GLU A 109 -9.80 -4.10 1.73
N PRO A 110 -9.01 -3.01 1.78
CA PRO A 110 -7.56 -3.11 1.61
C PRO A 110 -7.01 -4.12 2.63
N PRO A 111 -5.91 -4.83 2.31
CA PRO A 111 -5.33 -5.81 3.22
C PRO A 111 -5.14 -5.21 4.62
N LEU A 112 -5.35 -6.00 5.69
CA LEU A 112 -5.29 -5.50 7.07
C LEU A 112 -4.01 -4.71 7.39
N ILE A 113 -2.87 -5.12 6.83
CA ILE A 113 -1.60 -4.39 6.97
C ILE A 113 -1.64 -2.97 6.38
N VAL A 114 -2.35 -2.79 5.26
CA VAL A 114 -2.58 -1.48 4.63
C VAL A 114 -3.50 -0.65 5.52
N GLN A 115 -4.58 -1.24 6.04
CA GLN A 115 -5.47 -0.57 6.99
C GLN A 115 -4.72 -0.09 8.25
N TYR A 116 -3.87 -0.93 8.84
CA TYR A 116 -3.04 -0.52 9.98
C TYR A 116 -2.09 0.63 9.63
N TYR A 117 -1.49 0.60 8.46
CA TYR A 117 -0.58 1.65 8.00
C TYR A 117 -1.30 2.97 7.74
N GLU A 118 -2.46 2.94 7.11
CA GLU A 118 -3.31 4.12 6.90
C GLU A 118 -3.75 4.71 8.25
N HIS A 119 -4.22 3.86 9.17
CA HIS A 119 -4.58 4.31 10.51
C HIS A 119 -3.40 4.93 11.27
N LEU A 120 -2.19 4.36 11.14
CA LEU A 120 -0.98 4.95 11.72
C LEU A 120 -0.70 6.35 11.16
N LYS A 121 -0.84 6.55 9.84
CA LYS A 121 -0.65 7.85 9.19
C LYS A 121 -1.66 8.89 9.70
N ASP A 122 -2.92 8.51 9.86
CA ASP A 122 -3.95 9.41 10.37
C ASP A 122 -3.65 9.84 11.81
N LEU A 123 -3.27 8.90 12.67
CA LEU A 123 -2.86 9.20 14.05
C LEU A 123 -1.65 10.15 14.12
N MET A 124 -0.65 9.95 13.25
CA MET A 124 0.52 10.83 13.18
C MET A 124 0.12 12.25 12.76
N LYS A 125 -0.74 12.38 11.75
CA LYS A 125 -1.25 13.67 11.27
C LYS A 125 -2.09 14.41 12.32
N GLU A 126 -2.94 13.69 13.05
CA GLU A 126 -3.69 14.26 14.17
C GLU A 126 -2.74 14.76 15.28
N ALA A 127 -1.70 13.99 15.59
CA ALA A 127 -0.72 14.32 16.61
C ALA A 127 0.11 15.57 16.24
N GLU A 128 0.49 15.74 14.97
CA GLU A 128 1.13 16.97 14.46
C GLU A 128 0.23 18.19 14.70
N GLY A 129 -1.04 18.13 14.31
CA GLY A 129 -1.99 19.23 14.52
C GLY A 129 -2.19 19.57 16.00
N MET A 130 -2.12 18.58 16.90
CA MET A 130 -2.18 18.82 18.35
C MET A 130 -0.92 19.49 18.90
N SER A 131 0.27 19.17 18.36
CA SER A 131 1.53 19.81 18.74
C SER A 131 1.57 21.29 18.32
N GLU A 132 1.06 21.61 17.13
CA GLU A 132 0.91 23.00 16.67
C GLU A 132 -0.04 23.80 17.57
N LEU A 133 -1.17 23.21 17.98
CA LEU A 133 -2.11 23.84 18.90
C LEU A 133 -1.51 24.07 20.29
N TYR A 134 -0.70 23.14 20.79
CA TYR A 134 0.01 23.29 22.07
C TYR A 134 0.99 24.47 22.04
N THR A 135 1.76 24.61 20.96
CA THR A 135 2.76 25.68 20.82
C THR A 135 2.13 27.08 20.84
N ASN A 136 0.90 27.21 20.34
CA ASN A 136 0.17 28.48 20.25
C ASN A 136 -0.71 28.78 21.48
N MET A 137 -0.66 27.96 22.53
CA MET A 137 -1.55 28.11 23.70
C MET A 137 -0.98 28.99 24.82
N HIS A 138 -1.79 29.93 25.29
CA HIS A 138 -1.45 30.86 26.38
C HIS A 138 -2.13 30.54 27.73
N ARG A 139 -3.00 29.52 27.80
CA ARG A 139 -3.74 29.14 29.02
C ARG A 139 -3.30 27.77 29.57
N LEU A 140 -3.06 27.74 30.87
CA LEU A 140 -2.38 26.64 31.57
C LEU A 140 -3.25 25.37 31.71
N GLN A 141 -4.56 25.53 31.88
CA GLN A 141 -5.50 24.39 31.94
C GLN A 141 -5.66 23.72 30.58
N ASP A 142 -5.71 24.51 29.52
CA ASP A 142 -5.85 24.01 28.16
C ASP A 142 -4.57 23.31 27.70
N ALA A 143 -3.39 23.83 28.09
CA ALA A 143 -2.09 23.18 27.86
C ALA A 143 -2.00 21.79 28.52
N LYS A 144 -2.53 21.62 29.75
CA LYS A 144 -2.59 20.30 30.43
C LYS A 144 -3.50 19.32 29.67
N PHE A 145 -4.65 19.79 29.19
CA PHE A 145 -5.59 18.96 28.44
C PHE A 145 -5.00 18.51 27.08
N ILE A 146 -4.38 19.43 26.33
CA ILE A 146 -3.73 19.09 25.06
C ILE A 146 -2.56 18.13 25.29
N ARG A 147 -1.74 18.32 26.34
CA ARG A 147 -0.66 17.39 26.69
C ARG A 147 -1.17 15.97 26.94
N LEU A 148 -2.26 15.80 27.69
CA LEU A 148 -2.87 14.48 27.91
C LEU A 148 -3.33 13.84 26.59
N LYS A 149 -3.87 14.63 25.66
CA LYS A 149 -4.30 14.15 24.36
C LYS A 149 -3.12 13.75 23.47
N ILE A 150 -2.02 14.50 23.51
CA ILE A 150 -0.75 14.17 22.84
C ILE A 150 -0.18 12.84 23.37
N MET A 151 -0.14 12.66 24.69
CA MET A 151 0.34 11.43 25.31
C MET A 151 -0.48 10.20 24.87
N LYS A 152 -1.81 10.32 24.87
CA LYS A 152 -2.70 9.24 24.39
C LYS A 152 -2.49 8.91 22.91
N SER A 153 -2.18 9.93 22.11
CA SER A 153 -1.89 9.75 20.68
C SER A 153 -0.56 9.04 20.47
N ALA A 154 0.48 9.38 21.26
CA ALA A 154 1.75 8.68 21.26
C ALA A 154 1.60 7.18 21.61
N GLU A 155 0.82 6.86 22.64
CA GLU A 155 0.51 5.47 23.01
C GLU A 155 -0.21 4.71 21.88
N SER A 156 -1.13 5.38 21.19
CA SER A 156 -1.88 4.78 20.07
C SER A 156 -0.96 4.51 18.87
N ILE A 157 -0.08 5.47 18.52
CA ILE A 157 0.94 5.32 17.47
C ILE A 157 1.91 4.17 17.81
N ASP A 158 2.35 4.06 19.08
CA ASP A 158 3.20 2.97 19.54
C ASP A 158 2.52 1.60 19.37
N ALA A 159 1.25 1.50 19.80
CA ALA A 159 0.48 0.28 19.72
C ALA A 159 0.29 -0.20 18.27
N VAL A 160 -0.14 0.69 17.37
CA VAL A 160 -0.38 0.36 15.96
C VAL A 160 0.93 0.02 15.24
N SER A 161 2.00 0.79 15.46
CA SER A 161 3.31 0.47 14.86
C SER A 161 3.88 -0.87 15.35
N LYS A 162 3.57 -1.27 16.60
CA LYS A 162 3.91 -2.60 17.11
C LYS A 162 3.06 -3.71 16.48
N GLN A 163 1.79 -3.46 16.18
CA GLN A 163 0.95 -4.41 15.43
C GLN A 163 1.48 -4.63 14.01
N ILE A 164 1.90 -3.56 13.33
CA ILE A 164 2.53 -3.64 12.00
C ILE A 164 3.83 -4.45 12.05
N LEU A 165 4.65 -4.26 13.09
CA LEU A 165 5.92 -4.98 13.25
C LEU A 165 5.75 -6.50 13.37
N HIS A 166 4.67 -6.96 13.99
CA HIS A 166 4.42 -8.39 14.23
C HIS A 166 3.37 -8.97 13.26
N TYR A 167 2.99 -8.22 12.22
CA TYR A 167 2.01 -8.68 11.24
C TYR A 167 2.56 -9.89 10.47
N ASP A 168 1.79 -10.98 10.47
CA ASP A 168 2.11 -12.27 9.82
C ASP A 168 3.33 -13.02 10.38
N ASN A 169 3.91 -12.58 11.51
CA ASN A 169 5.10 -13.15 12.15
C ASN A 169 6.37 -13.24 11.26
N GLU A 170 6.34 -12.76 10.02
CA GLU A 170 7.51 -12.61 9.17
C GLU A 170 8.18 -11.27 9.42
N LYS A 171 9.50 -11.27 9.63
CA LYS A 171 10.28 -10.04 9.78
C LYS A 171 10.53 -9.41 8.42
N SER A 172 9.83 -8.32 8.10
CA SER A 172 10.10 -7.51 6.91
C SER A 172 10.90 -6.25 7.26
N PRO A 173 11.95 -5.89 6.50
CA PRO A 173 12.69 -4.64 6.70
C PRO A 173 11.77 -3.41 6.58
N LEU A 174 10.67 -3.50 5.81
CA LEU A 174 9.69 -2.43 5.72
C LEU A 174 8.97 -2.18 7.04
N GLN A 175 8.56 -3.25 7.74
CA GLN A 175 7.86 -3.14 9.02
C GLN A 175 8.78 -2.56 10.11
N GLU A 176 10.05 -2.97 10.13
CA GLU A 176 11.08 -2.41 11.02
C GLU A 176 11.28 -0.91 10.76
N ASN A 177 11.34 -0.51 9.49
CA ASN A 177 11.46 0.90 9.12
C ASN A 177 10.23 1.72 9.53
N VAL A 178 9.01 1.21 9.31
CA VAL A 178 7.77 1.87 9.74
C VAL A 178 7.76 2.05 11.26
N ARG A 179 8.18 1.02 12.01
CA ARG A 179 8.29 1.08 13.48
C ARG A 179 9.32 2.13 13.92
N SER A 180 10.50 2.14 13.29
CA SER A 180 11.57 3.09 13.60
C SER A 180 11.10 4.53 13.38
N LEU A 181 10.44 4.81 12.25
CA LEU A 181 9.87 6.12 11.93
C LEU A 181 8.80 6.55 12.94
N ALA A 182 7.90 5.65 13.33
CA ALA A 182 6.88 5.94 14.34
C ALA A 182 7.51 6.30 15.71
N LEU A 183 8.57 5.59 16.12
CA LEU A 183 9.30 5.88 17.35
C LEU A 183 10.05 7.21 17.28
N MET A 184 10.70 7.49 16.16
CA MET A 184 11.36 8.79 15.93
C MET A 184 10.36 9.93 16.00
N PHE A 185 9.20 9.78 15.33
CA PHE A 185 8.13 10.76 15.37
C PHE A 185 7.63 11.04 16.78
N ILE A 186 7.36 10.00 17.58
CA ILE A 186 6.95 10.15 18.98
C ILE A 186 8.02 10.93 19.76
N LYS A 187 9.29 10.55 19.62
CA LYS A 187 10.40 11.17 20.33
C LYS A 187 10.55 12.66 20.00
N GLU A 188 10.51 13.00 18.71
CA GLU A 188 10.77 14.35 18.21
C GLU A 188 9.57 15.28 18.36
N ASN A 189 8.35 14.79 18.10
CA ASN A 189 7.16 15.65 18.04
C ASN A 189 6.28 15.60 19.30
N LEU A 190 6.32 14.52 20.08
CA LEU A 190 5.38 14.31 21.20
C LEU A 190 6.07 14.23 22.57
N VAL A 191 7.34 13.81 22.64
CA VAL A 191 8.11 13.64 23.89
C VAL A 191 9.02 14.83 24.18
N CYS A 192 9.31 15.70 23.19
CA CYS A 192 9.98 16.99 23.42
C CYS A 192 9.12 18.03 24.16
N LEU A 193 8.04 17.61 24.83
CA LEU A 193 7.30 18.44 25.77
C LEU A 193 8.02 18.42 27.12
N GLU A 194 8.93 19.38 27.34
CA GLU A 194 9.49 19.68 28.67
C GLU A 194 8.40 19.58 29.75
N ASP A 195 8.75 19.01 30.90
CA ASP A 195 7.82 18.80 32.00
C ASP A 195 7.11 20.12 32.35
N VAL A 196 5.77 20.06 32.44
CA VAL A 196 4.98 21.16 32.99
C VAL A 196 5.57 21.47 34.37
N PRO A 197 6.08 22.70 34.64
CA PRO A 197 6.57 23.05 35.96
C PRO A 197 5.50 22.69 36.97
N SER A 198 5.89 21.97 38.04
CA SER A 198 4.93 21.45 38.99
C SER A 198 4.11 22.59 39.60
N GLU A 199 2.93 22.29 40.14
CA GLU A 199 2.09 23.30 40.79
C GLU A 199 2.86 24.06 41.90
N ALA A 200 3.85 23.41 42.52
CA ALA A 200 4.78 24.03 43.45
C ALA A 200 5.71 25.08 42.77
N ASP A 201 6.19 24.82 41.56
CA ASP A 201 7.06 25.74 40.81
C ASP A 201 6.29 26.97 40.32
N PHE A 202 5.02 26.80 39.91
CA PHE A 202 4.17 27.92 39.53
C PHE A 202 3.79 28.81 40.72
N THR A 203 3.60 28.20 41.90
CA THR A 203 3.31 28.92 43.14
C THR A 203 4.54 29.69 43.63
N GLN A 204 5.73 29.09 43.55
CA GLN A 204 7.00 29.77 43.85
C GLN A 204 7.29 30.92 42.88
N LEU A 205 7.01 30.77 41.58
CA LEU A 205 7.20 31.84 40.60
C LEU A 205 6.23 33.01 40.84
N LYS A 206 5.01 32.73 41.30
CA LYS A 206 4.01 33.75 41.66
C LYS A 206 4.38 34.47 42.96
N GLN A 207 4.89 33.75 43.97
CA GLN A 207 5.40 34.34 45.21
C GLN A 207 6.62 35.24 44.96
N ARG A 208 7.57 34.80 44.13
CA ARG A 208 8.76 35.59 43.79
C ARG A 208 8.40 36.92 43.11
N ARG A 209 7.41 36.92 42.20
CA ARG A 209 6.90 38.14 41.53
C ARG A 209 6.12 39.07 42.47
N LEU A 210 5.45 38.54 43.49
CA LEU A 210 4.76 39.32 44.53
C LEU A 210 5.76 39.97 45.50
N GLU A 211 6.84 39.28 45.85
CA GLU A 211 7.92 39.82 46.69
C GLU A 211 8.74 40.91 45.97
N GLU A 212 8.93 40.78 44.65
CA GLU A 212 9.58 41.80 43.82
C GLU A 212 8.72 43.06 43.63
N THR A 213 7.39 42.93 43.62
CA THR A 213 6.45 44.07 43.56
C THR A 213 6.21 44.71 44.93
N SER A 214 6.49 44.01 46.03
CA SER A 214 6.45 44.58 47.40
C SER A 214 7.75 45.30 47.81
N LYS A 215 8.84 45.15 47.04
CA LYS A 215 10.14 45.82 47.28
C LYS A 215 10.38 47.04 46.37
N ARG A 216 9.37 47.46 45.62
CA ARG A 216 9.34 48.72 44.85
C ARG A 216 8.39 49.69 45.51
#